data_AF-A0A3S1CGQ3-F1
#
_entry.id   AF-A0A3S1CGQ3-F1
#
_cell.length_a   1.000
_cell.length_b   1.000
_cell.length_c   1.000
_cell.angle_alpha   90.00
_cell.angle_beta   90.00
_cell.angle_gamma   90.00
#
_symmetry.space_group_name_H-M   'P 1'
#
loop_
_entity.id
_entity.type
_entity.pdbx_description
1 polymer ?
#
loop_
_entity_poly.entity_id
_entity_poly.type
_entity_poly.pdbx_seq_one_letter_code
_entity_poly.pdbx_strand_id
1 'polypeptide(L)'
;MSSGARKQRILNPNQSYTFRSYFEMRFPITDILWELGVHFNKSNINFPKSSTTEPERLLSLRQRLEEAVFRVSLTSESARQQVLIAPILLELAHVTELLTSLESSTGNNSP
;
A
#
# COMPACT_ATOMS: atom_id res chain seq x y z
N MET A 1 -10.11 -19.70 32.19
CA MET A 1 -9.72 -18.62 33.13
C MET A 1 -8.37 -18.09 32.68
N SER A 2 -8.28 -16.85 32.20
CA SER A 2 -7.00 -16.12 32.16
C SER A 2 -7.25 -14.61 32.17
N SER A 3 -6.90 -14.03 33.32
CA SER A 3 -6.54 -12.65 33.67
C SER A 3 -6.99 -11.48 32.77
N GLY A 4 -7.89 -10.66 33.32
CA GLY A 4 -8.21 -9.32 32.81
C GLY A 4 -7.08 -8.31 33.09
N ALA A 5 -6.04 -8.32 32.27
CA ALA A 5 -5.10 -7.21 32.21
C ALA A 5 -5.82 -6.01 31.56
N ARG A 6 -5.87 -4.87 32.26
CA ARG A 6 -6.37 -3.61 31.67
C ARG A 6 -5.55 -3.33 30.41
N LYS A 7 -6.17 -3.45 29.23
CA LYS A 7 -5.54 -3.08 27.96
C LYS A 7 -5.20 -1.60 28.05
N GLN A 8 -3.92 -1.26 28.24
CA GLN A 8 -3.49 0.14 28.24
C GLN A 8 -3.89 0.73 26.90
N ARG A 9 -4.58 1.88 26.92
CA ARG A 9 -4.88 2.63 25.70
C ARG A 9 -3.55 3.09 25.08
N ILE A 10 -3.34 2.77 23.82
CA ILE A 10 -2.18 3.17 23.01
C ILE A 10 -2.35 4.62 22.58
N LEU A 11 -3.58 5.00 22.19
CA LEU A 11 -3.94 6.36 21.76
C LEU A 11 -4.49 7.19 22.93
N ASN A 12 -3.92 8.38 23.11
CA ASN A 12 -4.44 9.38 24.03
C ASN A 12 -5.57 10.18 23.35
N PRO A 13 -6.81 10.16 23.87
CA PRO A 13 -7.94 10.86 23.25
C PRO A 13 -7.79 12.39 23.21
N ASN A 14 -6.91 12.96 24.03
CA ASN A 14 -6.65 14.40 24.07
C ASN A 14 -5.47 14.82 23.17
N GLN A 15 -4.89 13.88 22.42
CA GLN A 15 -3.77 14.13 21.53
C GLN A 15 -4.21 13.98 20.07
N SER A 16 -3.87 14.98 19.25
CA SER A 16 -4.03 14.88 17.81
C SER A 16 -2.88 14.07 17.21
N TYR A 17 -3.21 13.10 16.35
CA TYR A 17 -2.25 12.27 15.65
C TYR A 17 -2.34 12.54 14.15
N THR A 18 -1.18 12.60 13.49
CA THR A 18 -1.09 12.65 12.02
C THR A 18 -0.73 11.26 11.50
N PHE A 19 -0.83 11.04 10.18
CA PHE A 19 -0.40 9.79 9.57
C PHE A 19 1.07 9.45 9.89
N ARG A 20 1.94 10.47 9.98
CA ARG A 20 3.35 10.29 10.36
C ARG A 20 3.52 9.75 11.78
N SER A 21 2.63 10.14 12.70
CA SER A 21 2.68 9.72 14.10
C SER A 21 2.67 8.20 14.26
N TYR A 22 2.02 7.45 13.35
CA TYR A 22 2.00 5.99 13.38
C TYR A 22 3.38 5.35 13.22
N PHE A 23 4.29 5.96 12.46
CA PHE A 23 5.65 5.44 12.25
C PHE A 23 6.60 5.76 13.41
N GLU A 24 6.24 6.73 14.24
CA GLU A 24 7.04 7.19 15.38
C GLU A 24 6.64 6.51 16.71
N MET A 25 5.48 5.85 16.72
CA MET A 25 4.97 5.10 17.87
C MET A 25 5.76 3.80 18.11
N ARG A 26 5.98 3.45 19.38
CA ARG A 26 6.64 2.20 19.80
C ARG A 26 5.71 0.98 19.77
N PHE A 27 4.56 1.10 19.13
CA PHE A 27 3.53 0.07 19.08
C PHE A 27 3.43 -0.50 17.67
N PRO A 28 3.15 -1.80 17.53
CA PRO A 28 2.80 -2.38 16.23
C PRO A 28 1.63 -1.63 15.59
N ILE A 29 1.71 -1.34 14.28
CA ILE A 29 0.63 -0.69 13.52
C ILE A 29 -0.70 -1.43 13.68
N THR A 30 -0.67 -2.76 13.73
CA THR A 30 -1.86 -3.58 13.95
C THR A 30 -2.56 -3.28 15.27
N ASP A 31 -1.81 -2.96 16.32
CA ASP A 31 -2.36 -2.67 17.65
C ASP A 31 -2.96 -1.26 17.71
N ILE A 32 -2.33 -0.30 17.03
CA ILE A 32 -2.86 1.05 16.84
C ILE A 32 -4.17 1.01 16.05
N LEU A 33 -4.20 0.29 14.94
CA LEU A 33 -5.40 0.11 14.12
C LEU A 33 -6.53 -0.57 14.91
N TRP A 34 -6.19 -1.56 15.73
CA TRP A 34 -7.16 -2.26 16.57
C TRP A 34 -7.86 -1.32 17.57
N GLU A 35 -7.14 -0.36 18.16
CA GLU A 35 -7.75 0.63 19.07
C GLU A 35 -8.66 1.62 18.33
N LEU A 36 -8.41 1.87 17.05
CA LEU A 36 -9.29 2.65 16.16
C LEU A 36 -10.49 1.84 15.64
N GLY A 37 -10.66 0.58 16.08
CA GLY A 37 -11.73 -0.30 15.61
C GLY A 37 -11.49 -0.90 14.23
N VAL A 38 -10.25 -0.82 13.71
CA VAL A 38 -9.86 -1.37 12.41
C VAL A 38 -9.16 -2.71 12.63
N HIS A 39 -9.61 -3.74 11.91
CA HIS A 39 -9.04 -5.08 12.00
C HIS A 39 -8.33 -5.46 10.70
N PHE A 40 -7.07 -5.87 10.82
CA PHE A 40 -6.32 -6.41 9.70
C PHE A 40 -6.56 -7.92 9.59
N ASN A 41 -7.21 -8.36 8.51
CA ASN A 41 -7.39 -9.77 8.22
C ASN A 41 -6.43 -10.17 7.09
N LYS A 42 -5.52 -11.10 7.39
CA LYS A 42 -4.68 -11.75 6.38
C LYS A 42 -5.28 -13.11 6.06
N SER A 43 -5.90 -13.22 4.88
CA SER A 43 -6.46 -14.47 4.37
C SER A 43 -5.77 -14.85 3.07
N ASN A 44 -5.73 -16.16 2.78
CA ASN A 44 -5.36 -16.63 1.46
C ASN A 44 -6.52 -16.32 0.51
N ILE A 45 -6.24 -15.52 -0.51
CA ILE A 45 -7.17 -15.24 -1.59
C ILE A 45 -6.80 -16.17 -2.74
N ASN A 46 -7.72 -17.07 -3.09
CA ASN A 46 -7.59 -17.87 -4.31
C ASN A 46 -8.02 -16.99 -5.48
N PHE A 47 -7.04 -16.39 -6.14
CA PHE A 47 -7.32 -15.63 -7.35
C PHE A 47 -7.80 -16.59 -8.45
N PRO A 48 -8.90 -16.26 -9.15
CA PRO A 48 -9.30 -17.03 -10.31
C PRO A 48 -8.17 -16.96 -11.35
N LYS A 49 -7.77 -18.11 -11.88
CA LYS A 49 -6.81 -18.16 -12.98
C LYS A 49 -7.54 -17.71 -14.24
N SER A 50 -7.12 -16.59 -14.83
CA SER A 50 -7.70 -16.14 -16.09
C SER A 50 -7.31 -17.12 -17.20
N SER A 51 -8.31 -17.65 -17.90
CA SER A 51 -8.12 -18.37 -19.17
C SER A 51 -7.70 -17.43 -20.30
N THR A 52 -7.99 -16.14 -20.15
CA THR A 52 -7.64 -15.04 -21.07
C THR A 52 -6.55 -14.22 -20.41
N THR A 53 -5.36 -14.79 -20.28
CA THR A 53 -4.20 -13.99 -19.90
C THR A 53 -3.59 -13.49 -21.18
N GLU A 54 -3.68 -12.19 -21.49
CA GLU A 54 -3.00 -11.54 -22.63
C GLU A 54 -1.48 -11.56 -22.37
N PRO A 55 -0.77 -12.63 -22.79
CA PRO A 55 0.58 -12.90 -22.27
C PRO A 55 1.57 -11.87 -22.82
N GLU A 56 1.32 -11.37 -24.03
CA GLU A 56 2.09 -10.31 -24.67
C GLU A 56 2.03 -9.00 -23.88
N ARG A 57 0.89 -8.67 -23.30
CA ARG A 57 0.73 -7.42 -22.54
C ARG A 57 1.49 -7.47 -21.22
N LEU A 58 1.46 -8.60 -20.53
CA LEU A 58 2.27 -8.81 -19.32
C LEU A 58 3.76 -8.83 -19.63
N LEU A 59 4.17 -9.45 -20.74
CA LEU A 59 5.56 -9.42 -21.22
C LEU A 59 6.01 -7.99 -21.54
N SER A 60 5.16 -7.20 -22.20
CA SER A 60 5.43 -5.79 -22.49
C SER A 60 5.52 -4.93 -21.23
N LEU A 61 4.63 -5.14 -20.25
CA LEU A 61 4.75 -4.46 -18.94
C LEU A 61 6.08 -4.80 -18.27
N ARG A 62 6.45 -6.07 -18.24
CA ARG A 62 7.72 -6.51 -17.66
C ARG A 62 8.92 -5.84 -18.31
N GLN A 63 8.99 -5.84 -19.64
CA GLN A 63 10.07 -5.18 -20.38
C GLN A 63 10.16 -3.70 -20.05
N ARG A 64 9.03 -2.98 -20.03
CA ARG A 64 9.01 -1.55 -19.66
C ARG A 64 9.50 -1.29 -18.24
N LEU A 65 9.13 -2.14 -17.28
CA LEU A 65 9.59 -2.02 -15.90
C LEU A 65 11.10 -2.29 -15.78
N GLU A 66 11.60 -3.34 -16.43
CA GLU A 66 13.03 -3.67 -16.47
C GLU A 66 13.83 -2.52 -17.09
N GLU A 67 13.39 -1.97 -18.23
CA GLU A 67 14.02 -0.80 -18.86
C GLU A 67 13.98 0.43 -17.96
N ALA A 68 12.87 0.69 -17.31
CA ALA A 68 12.71 1.86 -16.45
C ALA A 68 13.66 1.84 -15.25
N VAL A 69 13.92 0.66 -14.68
CA VAL A 69 14.90 0.48 -13.59
C VAL A 69 16.31 0.90 -14.03
N PHE A 70 16.69 0.67 -15.29
CA PHE A 70 18.00 1.07 -15.80
C PHE A 70 18.06 2.51 -16.30
N ARG A 71 16.94 3.06 -16.77
CA ARG A 71 16.88 4.36 -17.45
C ARG A 71 16.47 5.52 -16.56
N VAL A 72 15.86 5.26 -15.40
CA VAL A 72 15.30 6.29 -14.52
C VAL A 72 15.93 6.26 -13.14
N SER A 73 16.25 7.43 -12.60
CA SER A 73 16.68 7.57 -11.21
C SER A 73 15.48 7.39 -10.27
N LEU A 74 15.46 6.27 -9.54
CA LEU A 74 14.37 5.88 -8.64
C LEU A 74 14.62 6.33 -7.18
N THR A 75 15.40 7.38 -6.96
CA THR A 75 15.83 7.81 -5.62
C THR A 75 14.70 8.41 -4.79
N SER A 76 13.69 9.04 -5.43
CA SER A 76 12.51 9.57 -4.74
C SER A 76 11.35 8.58 -4.72
N GLU A 77 10.51 8.68 -3.69
CA GLU A 77 9.31 7.85 -3.59
C GLU A 77 8.32 8.14 -4.72
N SER A 78 8.14 9.41 -5.09
CA SER A 78 7.30 9.79 -6.21
C SER A 78 7.77 9.17 -7.53
N ALA A 79 9.09 9.11 -7.77
CA ALA A 79 9.62 8.45 -8.96
C ALA A 79 9.31 6.94 -8.94
N ARG A 80 9.52 6.25 -7.81
CA ARG A 80 9.16 4.83 -7.68
C ARG A 80 7.67 4.59 -7.89
N GLN A 81 6.81 5.43 -7.31
CA GLN A 81 5.37 5.31 -7.44
C GLN A 81 4.90 5.48 -8.88
N GLN A 82 5.39 6.50 -9.57
CA GLN A 82 4.96 6.78 -10.94
C GLN A 82 5.55 5.80 -11.95
N VAL A 83 6.80 5.40 -11.78
CA VAL A 83 7.55 4.63 -12.78
C VAL A 83 7.34 3.13 -12.63
N LEU A 84 7.18 2.64 -11.40
CA LEU A 84 7.02 1.20 -11.13
C LEU A 84 5.60 0.85 -10.70
N ILE A 85 5.02 1.58 -9.75
CA ILE A 85 3.78 1.17 -9.09
C ILE A 85 2.55 1.49 -9.96
N ALA A 86 2.46 2.70 -10.50
CA ALA A 86 1.31 3.12 -11.30
C ALA A 86 1.08 2.23 -12.55
N PRO A 87 2.10 1.84 -13.34
CA PRO A 87 1.91 0.94 -14.47
C PRO A 87 1.36 -0.44 -14.07
N ILE A 88 1.80 -0.97 -12.92
CA ILE A 88 1.31 -2.25 -12.40
C ILE A 88 -0.16 -2.11 -11.98
N LEU A 89 -0.52 -1.03 -11.28
CA LEU A 89 -1.90 -0.80 -10.84
C LEU A 89 -2.86 -0.58 -12.02
N LEU A 90 -2.41 0.11 -13.07
CA LEU A 90 -3.20 0.27 -14.30
C LEU A 90 -3.39 -1.06 -15.04
N GLU A 91 -2.36 -1.91 -15.05
CA GLU A 91 -2.46 -3.24 -15.64
C GLU A 91 -3.44 -4.12 -14.86
N LEU A 92 -3.37 -4.09 -13.53
CA LEU A 92 -4.32 -4.79 -12.66
C LEU A 92 -5.75 -4.29 -12.87
N ALA A 93 -5.96 -2.97 -12.92
CA ALA A 93 -7.28 -2.38 -13.18
C ALA A 93 -7.88 -2.90 -14.48
N HIS A 94 -7.08 -2.95 -15.54
CA HIS A 94 -7.53 -3.47 -16.82
C HIS A 94 -7.85 -4.96 -16.76
N VAL A 95 -6.94 -5.79 -16.23
CA VAL A 95 -7.12 -7.26 -16.19
C VAL A 95 -8.29 -7.67 -15.31
N THR A 96 -8.57 -6.90 -14.25
CA THR A 96 -9.66 -7.20 -13.31
C THR A 96 -10.97 -6.48 -13.64
N GLU A 97 -10.96 -5.57 -14.62
CA GLU A 97 -12.08 -4.66 -14.92
C GLU A 97 -12.56 -3.85 -13.70
N LEU A 98 -11.70 -3.64 -12.71
CA LEU A 98 -12.01 -2.91 -11.48
C LEU A 98 -11.59 -1.44 -11.57
N LEU A 99 -12.41 -0.57 -10.97
CA LEU A 99 -12.08 0.84 -10.75
C LEU A 99 -10.99 0.96 -9.68
N THR A 100 -9.79 1.37 -10.10
CA THR A 100 -8.66 1.61 -9.20
C THR A 100 -8.54 3.10 -8.87
N SER A 101 -8.75 3.50 -7.62
CA SER A 101 -8.43 4.84 -7.13
C SER A 101 -6.92 4.96 -6.90
N LEU A 102 -6.23 5.75 -7.71
CA LEU A 102 -4.82 6.08 -7.54
C LEU A 102 -4.72 7.42 -6.79
N GLU A 103 -4.51 7.37 -5.47
CA GLU A 103 -4.26 8.57 -4.68
C GLU A 103 -2.77 8.70 -4.38
N SER A 104 -2.09 9.56 -5.13
CA SER A 104 -0.71 9.96 -4.83
C SER A 104 -0.74 11.22 -3.95
N SER A 105 -0.34 11.09 -2.68
CA SER A 105 0.01 12.24 -1.85
C SER A 105 1.22 12.93 -2.49
N THR A 106 0.98 13.98 -3.27
CA THR A 106 2.03 14.93 -3.60
C THR A 106 2.34 15.70 -2.33
N GLY A 107 3.31 15.19 -1.58
CA GLY A 107 3.92 15.93 -0.48
C GLY A 107 4.56 17.20 -1.03
N ASN A 108 3.79 18.28 -1.09
CA ASN A 108 4.30 19.63 -1.29
C ASN A 108 5.10 19.99 -0.03
N ASN A 109 6.39 19.64 -0.04
CA ASN A 109 7.37 20.31 0.80
C ASN A 109 7.90 21.52 0.02
N SER A 110 7.68 22.70 0.56
CA SER A 110 8.39 23.93 0.23
C SER A 110 8.47 24.77 1.52
N PRO A 111 9.51 25.61 1.64
CA PRO A 111 10.50 25.59 2.72
C PRO A 111 10.06 26.16 4.07
#